data_AF-A0A8K1CDI4-F1
#
_entry.id   AF-A0A8K1CDI4-F1
#
_cell.length_a   1.000
_cell.length_b   1.000
_cell.length_c   1.000
_cell.angle_alpha   90.00
_cell.angle_beta   90.00
_cell.angle_gamma   90.00
#
_symmetry.space_group_name_H-M   'P 1'
#
loop_
_entity.id
_entity.type
_entity.pdbx_description
1 polymer ?
#
loop_
_entity_poly.entity_id
_entity_poly.type
_entity_poly.pdbx_seq_one_letter_code
_entity_poly.pdbx_strand_id
1 'polypeptide(L)'
;MTCVPSLVCAAVANLLEGWHELPMGSFRNPPSSYHRVLMLQRLCTVTALLAAAAAVGDAVHVHIKVHHPRAATNATTATNATATNATATTSGSGSAAGNSSAWHMKPVVSIQARVQGDTPLWDATKKAYVSSYGKTFDAQYRGVLDTVNTASVEGALMYVQAEGINKREQSVECERKNKMTNIVFYEITMVQPTPAIAYYNGKHSTPEYCPFVAMDGGKCTEAGSDIPDTCKQFDGLDGLAKVGHCVGANEQTTDPRAPYPGNYWFSFPNNCVTKKWADKTDECRTEYAGGLCPFGTKPDGETCTFSYKILGYLSIDDLVGITDGTAADGTKYANFADFCKAGHVEFDAENTGKGFEVKESIAFWEDPSDPEANSDRTKQMIEKYNELAPKAKNGTMTALPVLSELTASNPPCYESSPECATAKNGCRRTLYSQICQVCESASADCVSAPATFKFPELPVPEGKKAKLESGSGSGSVDGSGTGKNTVDGKAPVPSSAITSALLSTAAVAFSAVAAALL
;
A
#
# COMPACT_ATOMS: atom_id res chain seq x y z
N MET A 1 -26.75 39.54 -38.49
CA MET A 1 -25.39 39.14 -38.06
C MET A 1 -25.26 39.45 -36.58
N THR A 2 -24.83 38.45 -35.81
CA THR A 2 -24.37 38.49 -34.41
C THR A 2 -25.34 39.02 -33.35
N CYS A 3 -26.21 38.12 -32.87
CA CYS A 3 -26.57 38.08 -31.44
C CYS A 3 -25.44 37.38 -30.70
N VAL A 4 -24.88 38.04 -29.70
CA VAL A 4 -24.01 37.45 -28.68
C VAL A 4 -24.90 36.87 -27.57
N PRO A 5 -24.67 35.62 -27.14
CA PRO A 5 -25.01 35.26 -25.78
C PRO A 5 -23.79 34.74 -25.02
N SER A 6 -23.83 35.02 -23.71
CA SER A 6 -23.29 34.18 -22.64
C SER A 6 -21.90 34.48 -22.08
N LEU A 7 -21.82 35.52 -21.23
CA LEU A 7 -20.94 35.49 -20.05
C LEU A 7 -21.68 35.09 -18.76
N VAL A 8 -23.00 34.95 -18.80
CA VAL A 8 -23.83 34.70 -17.61
C VAL A 8 -24.07 33.20 -17.37
N CYS A 9 -24.00 32.32 -18.38
CA CYS A 9 -24.06 30.86 -18.12
C CYS A 9 -22.73 30.29 -17.57
N ALA A 10 -21.59 30.94 -17.83
CA ALA A 10 -20.29 30.45 -17.32
C ALA A 10 -20.10 30.72 -15.81
N ALA A 11 -20.75 31.75 -15.27
CA ALA A 11 -20.71 32.05 -13.84
C ALA A 11 -21.69 31.18 -13.01
N VAL A 12 -22.78 30.71 -13.62
CA VAL A 12 -23.75 29.82 -12.95
C VAL A 12 -23.32 28.35 -13.00
N ALA A 13 -22.59 27.93 -14.04
CA ALA A 13 -21.99 26.59 -14.10
C ALA A 13 -20.87 26.39 -13.04
N ASN A 14 -20.02 27.39 -12.82
CA ASN A 14 -18.95 27.33 -11.81
C ASN A 14 -19.43 27.40 -10.35
N LEU A 15 -20.70 27.72 -10.10
CA LEU A 15 -21.31 27.72 -8.75
C LEU A 15 -22.10 26.45 -8.45
N LEU A 16 -22.40 25.63 -9.46
CA LEU A 16 -23.12 24.36 -9.31
C LEU A 16 -22.20 23.12 -9.35
N GLU A 17 -20.97 23.23 -9.85
CA GLU A 17 -19.99 22.12 -9.84
C GLU A 17 -19.20 21.98 -8.52
N GLY A 18 -19.37 22.92 -7.57
CA GLY A 18 -18.73 22.87 -6.24
C GLY A 18 -19.46 22.05 -5.17
N TRP A 19 -20.48 21.27 -5.55
CA TRP A 19 -21.36 20.55 -4.61
C TRP A 19 -21.25 19.01 -4.63
N HIS A 20 -20.24 18.46 -5.31
CA HIS A 20 -19.97 17.01 -5.35
C HIS A 20 -18.65 16.56 -4.69
N GLU A 21 -18.01 17.40 -3.89
CA GLU A 21 -16.83 17.00 -3.10
C GLU A 21 -17.09 17.14 -1.59
N LEU A 22 -17.62 16.07 -0.99
CA LEU A 22 -17.50 15.80 0.44
C LEU A 22 -17.27 14.28 0.62
N PRO A 23 -16.22 13.85 1.34
CA PRO A 23 -16.23 12.53 1.95
C PRO A 23 -17.19 12.59 3.14
N MET A 24 -18.37 12.02 2.96
CA MET A 24 -19.39 11.88 4.00
C MET A 24 -18.98 10.79 4.98
N GLY A 25 -18.56 11.20 6.18
CA GLY A 25 -18.38 10.36 7.35
C GLY A 25 -18.62 11.17 8.63
N SER A 26 -19.68 10.82 9.37
CA SER A 26 -20.07 11.27 10.72
C SER A 26 -20.62 12.70 10.91
N PHE A 27 -21.94 12.85 10.78
CA PHE A 27 -22.72 13.74 11.64
C PHE A 27 -23.70 12.88 12.45
N ARG A 28 -23.51 12.81 13.77
CA ARG A 28 -24.54 12.34 14.71
C ARG A 28 -25.01 13.52 15.58
N ASN A 29 -26.33 13.75 15.53
CA ASN A 29 -27.21 14.66 16.31
C ASN A 29 -27.41 16.11 15.79
N PRO A 30 -28.67 16.61 15.77
CA PRO A 30 -29.04 17.89 15.13
C PRO A 30 -28.76 19.10 16.05
N PRO A 31 -28.29 20.24 15.52
CA PRO A 31 -28.13 21.44 16.33
C PRO A 31 -29.42 22.27 16.41
N SER A 32 -29.65 22.80 17.61
CA SER A 32 -30.73 23.71 17.96
C SER A 32 -30.73 25.02 17.15
N SER A 33 -31.88 25.71 17.19
CA SER A 33 -32.32 26.90 16.44
C SER A 33 -31.40 28.14 16.44
N TYR A 34 -30.21 28.08 17.06
CA TYR A 34 -29.26 29.19 17.15
C TYR A 34 -28.37 29.37 15.92
N HIS A 35 -28.19 28.35 15.05
CA HIS A 35 -27.32 28.46 13.88
C HIS A 35 -27.94 29.14 12.65
N ARG A 36 -29.28 29.26 12.57
CA ARG A 36 -29.94 29.97 11.46
C ARG A 36 -29.76 31.49 11.52
N VAL A 37 -29.53 32.06 12.71
CA VAL A 37 -29.37 33.51 12.89
C VAL A 37 -27.96 33.98 12.50
N LEU A 38 -26.93 33.16 12.72
CA LEU A 38 -25.55 33.53 12.39
C LEU A 38 -25.25 33.49 10.87
N MET A 39 -25.94 32.63 10.10
CA MET A 39 -25.78 32.57 8.65
C MET A 39 -26.43 33.74 7.91
N LEU A 40 -27.58 34.25 8.39
CA LEU A 40 -28.19 35.47 7.81
C LEU A 40 -27.35 36.73 8.06
N GLN A 41 -26.62 36.80 9.18
CA GLN A 41 -25.72 37.92 9.48
C GLN A 41 -24.47 37.96 8.60
N ARG A 42 -23.97 36.79 8.17
CA ARG A 42 -22.80 36.70 7.26
C ARG A 42 -23.15 36.92 5.79
N LEU A 43 -24.38 36.63 5.37
CA LEU A 43 -24.82 36.97 4.02
C LEU A 43 -25.00 38.49 3.82
N CYS A 44 -25.50 39.22 4.83
CA CYS A 44 -25.68 40.68 4.73
C CYS A 44 -24.37 41.48 4.71
N THR A 45 -23.28 40.95 5.29
CA THR A 45 -21.98 41.64 5.31
C THR A 45 -21.23 41.53 3.98
N VAL A 46 -21.43 40.45 3.24
CA VAL A 46 -20.80 40.25 1.92
C VAL A 46 -21.48 41.11 0.84
N THR A 47 -22.79 41.35 0.94
CA THR A 47 -23.49 42.25 0.00
C THR A 47 -23.15 43.72 0.25
N ALA A 48 -22.83 44.12 1.49
CA ALA A 48 -22.42 45.48 1.82
C ALA A 48 -20.99 45.83 1.36
N LEU A 49 -20.08 44.84 1.31
CA LEU A 49 -18.70 45.03 0.85
C LEU A 49 -18.59 45.13 -0.68
N LEU A 50 -19.45 44.45 -1.43
CA LEU A 50 -19.49 44.54 -2.90
C LEU A 50 -20.14 45.83 -3.42
N ALA A 51 -21.00 46.48 -2.62
CA ALA A 51 -21.59 47.78 -2.96
C ALA A 51 -20.63 48.96 -2.75
N ALA A 52 -19.61 48.82 -1.87
CA ALA A 52 -18.62 49.88 -1.61
C ALA A 52 -17.46 49.90 -2.63
N ALA A 53 -17.17 48.80 -3.31
CA ALA A 53 -16.08 48.71 -4.29
C ALA A 53 -16.46 49.26 -5.69
N ALA A 54 -17.75 49.52 -5.95
CA ALA A 54 -18.23 50.10 -7.20
C ALA A 54 -18.28 51.64 -7.21
N ALA A 55 -17.84 52.28 -6.12
CA ALA A 55 -17.97 53.74 -5.93
C ALA A 55 -16.64 54.41 -5.54
N VAL A 56 -15.51 54.01 -6.13
CA VAL A 56 -14.32 54.86 -6.16
C VAL A 56 -13.65 54.68 -7.52
N GLY A 57 -13.96 55.57 -8.46
CA GLY A 57 -13.16 55.73 -9.66
C GLY A 57 -11.88 56.44 -9.27
N ASP A 58 -10.74 55.79 -9.49
CA ASP A 58 -9.57 56.46 -10.05
C ASP A 58 -8.51 55.45 -10.49
N ALA A 59 -7.92 55.75 -11.64
CA ALA A 59 -6.96 54.92 -12.34
C ALA A 59 -5.63 54.86 -11.58
N VAL A 60 -5.20 53.64 -11.23
CA VAL A 60 -3.81 53.38 -10.82
C VAL A 60 -3.12 52.59 -11.92
N HIS A 61 -2.16 53.22 -12.59
CA HIS A 61 -1.21 52.57 -13.48
C HIS A 61 -0.31 51.62 -12.69
N VAL A 62 -0.45 50.32 -12.95
CA VAL A 62 0.50 49.30 -12.46
C VAL A 62 1.43 48.91 -13.60
N HIS A 63 2.71 49.23 -13.46
CA HIS A 63 3.77 48.75 -14.34
C HIS A 63 4.05 47.27 -14.07
N ILE A 64 3.66 46.39 -15.00
CA ILE A 64 4.04 44.98 -14.98
C ILE A 64 5.33 44.82 -15.82
N LYS A 65 6.43 44.48 -15.16
CA LYS A 65 7.69 44.08 -15.82
C LYS A 65 7.58 42.61 -16.22
N VAL A 66 7.42 42.35 -17.52
CA VAL A 66 7.40 40.99 -18.08
C VAL A 66 8.84 40.57 -18.39
N HIS A 67 9.37 39.62 -17.64
CA HIS A 67 10.62 38.92 -17.99
C HIS A 67 10.32 37.84 -19.04
N HIS A 68 10.88 37.99 -20.23
CA HIS A 68 10.86 36.96 -21.28
C HIS A 68 11.97 35.93 -21.00
N PRO A 69 11.69 34.62 -21.04
CA PRO A 69 12.73 33.60 -21.06
C PRO A 69 13.40 33.57 -22.43
N ARG A 70 14.73 33.70 -22.42
CA ARG A 70 15.60 33.69 -23.59
C ARG A 70 15.77 32.25 -24.08
N ALA A 71 15.43 32.01 -25.35
CA ALA A 71 15.71 30.78 -26.08
C ALA A 71 17.22 30.52 -26.15
N ALA A 72 17.62 29.28 -25.86
CA ALA A 72 18.97 28.78 -26.13
C ALA A 72 18.96 28.05 -27.48
N THR A 73 19.68 28.63 -28.44
CA THR A 73 19.93 28.09 -29.77
C THR A 73 21.05 27.05 -29.74
N ASN A 74 20.86 26.00 -30.54
CA ASN A 74 21.89 25.03 -30.94
C ASN A 74 23.10 25.72 -31.58
N ALA A 75 24.30 25.26 -31.24
CA ALA A 75 25.50 25.43 -32.06
C ALA A 75 26.29 24.11 -32.09
N THR A 76 26.30 23.53 -33.28
CA THR A 76 27.09 22.37 -33.70
C THR A 76 28.53 22.82 -33.95
N THR A 77 29.51 22.16 -33.34
CA THR A 77 30.88 22.15 -33.86
C THR A 77 31.48 20.76 -33.71
N ALA A 78 31.70 20.12 -34.85
CA ALA A 78 32.43 18.86 -34.98
C ALA A 78 33.93 19.16 -35.04
N THR A 79 34.73 18.37 -34.31
CA THR A 79 36.15 18.17 -34.61
C THR A 79 36.53 16.73 -34.27
N ASN A 80 36.91 15.98 -35.31
CA ASN A 80 37.57 14.69 -35.24
C ASN A 80 38.98 14.83 -34.65
N ALA A 81 39.37 13.94 -33.73
CA ALA A 81 40.76 13.54 -33.53
C ALA A 81 40.85 12.20 -32.77
N THR A 82 41.10 11.16 -33.57
CA THR A 82 42.09 10.07 -33.41
C THR A 82 42.39 9.47 -32.03
N ALA A 83 42.21 8.16 -31.97
CA ALA A 83 42.70 7.25 -30.93
C ALA A 83 44.23 7.17 -30.86
N THR A 84 44.76 7.12 -29.64
CA THR A 84 46.08 6.55 -29.33
C THR A 84 46.05 5.88 -27.96
N ASN A 85 46.44 4.60 -27.94
CA ASN A 85 46.82 3.83 -26.77
C ASN A 85 47.97 4.52 -26.01
N ALA A 86 47.88 4.57 -24.68
CA ALA A 86 49.05 4.76 -23.84
C ALA A 86 48.92 3.98 -22.52
N THR A 87 50.01 3.31 -22.23
CA THR A 87 50.28 2.30 -21.22
C THR A 87 50.30 2.85 -19.79
N ALA A 88 50.04 1.95 -18.84
CA ALA A 88 50.11 2.13 -17.40
C ALA A 88 51.32 2.90 -16.88
N THR A 89 51.10 3.70 -15.84
CA THR A 89 52.15 4.06 -14.87
C THR A 89 51.55 4.14 -13.48
N THR A 90 52.08 3.29 -12.61
CA THR A 90 51.85 3.21 -11.17
C THR A 90 52.66 4.28 -10.44
N SER A 91 52.02 5.01 -9.54
CA SER A 91 52.56 5.75 -8.37
C SER A 91 51.31 6.33 -7.68
N GLY A 92 51.00 6.16 -6.40
CA GLY A 92 51.83 6.07 -5.20
C GLY A 92 51.06 6.87 -4.15
N SER A 93 50.77 6.24 -3.01
CA SER A 93 49.78 6.63 -1.99
C SER A 93 49.84 8.08 -1.49
N GLY A 94 48.67 8.73 -1.50
CA GLY A 94 48.31 9.79 -0.56
C GLY A 94 47.09 9.33 0.23
N SER A 95 47.30 9.00 1.51
CA SER A 95 46.26 8.53 2.43
C SER A 95 45.19 9.59 2.66
N ALA A 96 44.08 9.50 1.92
CA ALA A 96 42.80 10.00 2.38
C ALA A 96 42.13 8.88 3.18
N ALA A 97 41.73 9.19 4.41
CA ALA A 97 40.92 8.31 5.23
C ALA A 97 39.78 7.73 4.38
N GLY A 98 39.71 6.40 4.29
CA GLY A 98 38.70 5.73 3.50
C GLY A 98 37.32 6.10 4.01
N ASN A 99 36.62 6.95 3.27
CA ASN A 99 35.16 6.94 3.32
C ASN A 99 34.75 5.50 3.04
N SER A 100 34.12 4.85 4.01
CA SER A 100 33.24 3.73 3.70
C SER A 100 32.36 4.19 2.53
N SER A 101 32.51 3.60 1.36
CA SER A 101 31.54 3.76 0.28
C SER A 101 30.16 3.61 0.91
N ALA A 102 29.36 4.69 0.95
CA ALA A 102 28.07 4.69 1.65
C ALA A 102 27.26 3.53 1.10
N TRP A 103 27.00 2.53 1.93
CA TRP A 103 26.24 1.36 1.51
C TRP A 103 24.80 1.78 1.27
N HIS A 104 24.22 1.26 0.20
CA HIS A 104 22.81 1.38 -0.12
C HIS A 104 22.24 0.00 -0.39
N MET A 105 21.02 -0.22 0.05
CA MET A 105 20.26 -1.41 -0.31
C MET A 105 20.18 -1.50 -1.84
N LYS A 106 20.43 -2.70 -2.38
CA LYS A 106 20.19 -2.92 -3.81
C LYS A 106 18.69 -2.93 -4.08
N PRO A 107 18.23 -2.42 -5.24
CA PRO A 107 16.82 -2.44 -5.57
C PRO A 107 16.22 -3.85 -5.50
N VAL A 108 15.08 -3.97 -4.83
CA VAL A 108 14.25 -5.18 -4.79
C VAL A 108 12.95 -4.90 -5.51
N VAL A 109 12.56 -5.80 -6.42
CA VAL A 109 11.26 -5.80 -7.09
C VAL A 109 10.31 -6.72 -6.31
N SER A 110 9.19 -6.16 -5.88
CA SER A 110 8.12 -6.81 -5.11
C SER A 110 6.82 -6.68 -5.89
N ILE A 111 6.07 -7.78 -6.01
CA ILE A 111 4.72 -7.76 -6.57
C ILE A 111 3.73 -7.76 -5.41
N GLN A 112 2.85 -6.76 -5.40
CA GLN A 112 1.90 -6.53 -4.32
C GLN A 112 0.51 -6.23 -4.88
N ALA A 113 -0.49 -6.28 -4.02
CA ALA A 113 -1.87 -6.02 -4.40
C ALA A 113 -2.54 -5.01 -3.47
N ARG A 114 -3.52 -4.28 -3.98
CA ARG A 114 -4.37 -3.40 -3.19
C ARG A 114 -5.82 -3.54 -3.64
N VAL A 115 -6.71 -3.73 -2.67
CA VAL A 115 -8.15 -3.72 -2.90
C VAL A 115 -8.61 -2.26 -2.94
N GLN A 116 -9.27 -1.86 -4.02
CA GLN A 116 -9.65 -0.48 -4.29
C GLN A 116 -11.10 -0.36 -4.73
N GLY A 117 -11.70 0.78 -4.40
CA GLY A 117 -13.05 1.13 -4.84
C GLY A 117 -13.10 1.90 -6.17
N ASP A 118 -11.95 2.34 -6.66
CA ASP A 118 -11.80 2.93 -7.98
C ASP A 118 -11.03 2.01 -8.95
N THR A 119 -11.17 2.30 -10.24
CA THR A 119 -10.45 1.60 -11.31
C THR A 119 -9.27 2.46 -11.75
N PRO A 120 -8.04 1.91 -11.82
CA PRO A 120 -6.89 2.63 -12.34
C PRO A 120 -7.14 3.19 -13.75
N LEU A 121 -6.75 4.44 -13.98
CA LEU A 121 -6.88 5.10 -15.27
C LEU A 121 -5.64 4.86 -16.13
N TRP A 122 -5.83 4.40 -17.37
CA TRP A 122 -4.72 4.27 -18.32
C TRP A 122 -4.36 5.63 -18.93
N ASP A 123 -3.16 6.13 -18.64
CA ASP A 123 -2.58 7.26 -19.36
C ASP A 123 -1.89 6.76 -20.64
N ALA A 124 -2.49 7.07 -21.80
CA ALA A 124 -1.97 6.63 -23.09
C ALA A 124 -0.64 7.30 -23.49
N THR A 125 -0.34 8.49 -22.97
CA THR A 125 0.89 9.24 -23.28
C THR A 125 2.08 8.65 -22.53
N LYS A 126 1.89 8.39 -21.23
CA LYS A 126 2.89 7.84 -20.32
C LYS A 126 2.92 6.31 -20.33
N LYS A 127 1.91 5.68 -20.94
CA LYS A 127 1.72 4.23 -21.04
C LYS A 127 1.76 3.58 -19.65
N ALA A 128 1.02 4.18 -18.73
CA ALA A 128 0.98 3.76 -17.33
C ALA A 128 -0.43 3.92 -16.77
N TYR A 129 -0.79 3.03 -15.87
CA TYR A 129 -1.97 3.20 -15.03
C TYR A 129 -1.66 4.16 -13.87
N VAL A 130 -2.60 5.06 -13.61
CA VAL A 130 -2.55 6.08 -12.55
C VAL A 130 -3.86 6.10 -11.76
N SER A 131 -3.90 6.86 -10.67
CA SER A 131 -5.11 7.03 -9.87
C SER A 131 -6.21 7.73 -10.67
N SER A 132 -7.47 7.41 -10.35
CA SER A 132 -8.62 8.19 -10.82
C SER A 132 -8.70 9.58 -10.19
N TYR A 133 -7.95 9.82 -9.11
CA TYR A 133 -7.90 11.09 -8.38
C TYR A 133 -6.70 11.95 -8.81
N GLY A 134 -6.92 13.26 -8.88
CA GLY A 134 -5.92 14.24 -9.30
C GLY A 134 -6.19 14.81 -10.69
N LYS A 135 -5.66 16.02 -10.95
CA LYS A 135 -5.93 16.78 -12.19
C LYS A 135 -4.79 16.71 -13.21
N THR A 136 -3.60 16.31 -12.77
CA THR A 136 -2.40 16.19 -13.62
C THR A 136 -1.85 14.78 -13.49
N PHE A 137 -1.07 14.34 -14.49
CA PHE A 137 -0.43 13.03 -14.45
C PHE A 137 0.39 12.83 -13.16
N ASP A 138 1.17 13.82 -12.73
CA ASP A 138 2.00 13.69 -11.52
C ASP A 138 1.15 13.59 -10.24
N ALA A 139 -0.01 14.25 -10.20
CA ALA A 139 -0.95 14.13 -9.08
C ALA A 139 -1.62 12.74 -9.08
N GLN A 140 -2.02 12.26 -10.26
CA GLN A 140 -2.64 10.95 -10.43
C GLN A 140 -1.66 9.80 -10.16
N TYR A 141 -0.42 9.92 -10.61
CA TYR A 141 0.65 8.96 -10.31
C TYR A 141 0.92 8.93 -8.80
N ARG A 142 1.05 10.10 -8.18
CA ARG A 142 1.26 10.19 -6.73
C ARG A 142 0.11 9.55 -5.94
N GLY A 143 -1.12 9.84 -6.32
CA GLY A 143 -2.33 9.40 -5.61
C GLY A 143 -2.48 7.88 -5.46
N VAL A 144 -1.77 7.08 -6.26
CA VAL A 144 -1.83 5.62 -6.18
C VAL A 144 -1.24 5.07 -4.87
N LEU A 145 -0.05 5.56 -4.48
CA LEU A 145 0.68 5.15 -3.28
C LEU A 145 0.97 6.33 -2.32
N ASP A 146 0.07 7.31 -2.24
CA ASP A 146 0.25 8.48 -1.37
C ASP A 146 -0.09 8.17 0.10
N THR A 147 0.80 7.48 0.82
CA THR A 147 0.58 7.07 2.23
C THR A 147 -0.60 6.12 2.37
N VAL A 148 -0.38 4.88 1.93
CA VAL A 148 -1.41 3.83 1.84
C VAL A 148 -0.86 2.49 2.32
N ASN A 149 -1.77 1.55 2.60
CA ASN A 149 -1.42 0.16 2.79
C ASN A 149 -1.63 -0.64 1.50
N THR A 150 -0.82 -1.67 1.33
CA THR A 150 -1.00 -2.74 0.34
C THR A 150 -0.89 -4.10 1.07
N ALA A 151 -1.17 -5.18 0.36
CA ALA A 151 -0.97 -6.53 0.83
C ALA A 151 -0.06 -7.32 -0.14
N SER A 152 0.48 -8.44 0.33
CA SER A 152 1.03 -9.44 -0.58
C SER A 152 -0.07 -9.92 -1.53
N VAL A 153 0.32 -10.40 -2.72
CA VAL A 153 -0.65 -11.01 -3.64
C VAL A 153 -1.39 -12.15 -2.93
N GLU A 154 -0.66 -12.92 -2.12
CA GLU A 154 -1.17 -14.05 -1.37
C GLU A 154 -2.19 -13.67 -0.30
N GLY A 155 -2.09 -12.46 0.23
CA GLY A 155 -2.95 -11.93 1.28
C GLY A 155 -4.01 -10.94 0.84
N ALA A 156 -4.10 -10.61 -0.47
CA ALA A 156 -4.95 -9.54 -0.97
C ALA A 156 -6.44 -9.71 -0.62
N LEU A 157 -6.92 -10.96 -0.64
CA LEU A 157 -8.31 -11.32 -0.36
C LEU A 157 -8.65 -11.31 1.13
N MET A 158 -7.66 -11.30 2.03
CA MET A 158 -7.90 -11.25 3.47
C MET A 158 -8.71 -10.01 3.86
N TYR A 159 -8.37 -8.83 3.34
CA TYR A 159 -9.15 -7.61 3.60
C TYR A 159 -10.56 -7.65 3.01
N VAL A 160 -10.71 -8.24 1.81
CA VAL A 160 -12.01 -8.43 1.16
C VAL A 160 -12.92 -9.27 2.07
N GLN A 161 -12.43 -10.41 2.54
CA GLN A 161 -13.17 -11.37 3.34
C GLN A 161 -13.39 -10.91 4.79
N ALA A 162 -12.34 -10.49 5.47
CA ALA A 162 -12.37 -10.17 6.91
C ALA A 162 -13.15 -8.89 7.22
N GLU A 163 -13.22 -7.95 6.28
CA GLU A 163 -13.78 -6.62 6.53
C GLU A 163 -14.67 -6.09 5.41
N GLY A 164 -14.56 -6.61 4.19
CA GLY A 164 -15.05 -5.93 3.00
C GLY A 164 -16.46 -6.29 2.56
N ILE A 165 -16.73 -7.60 2.53
CA ILE A 165 -17.90 -8.18 1.85
C ILE A 165 -19.04 -8.55 2.81
N ASN A 166 -18.76 -8.64 4.12
CA ASN A 166 -19.75 -9.09 5.08
C ASN A 166 -20.93 -8.13 5.09
N LYS A 167 -22.12 -8.64 4.77
CA LYS A 167 -23.38 -7.90 4.75
C LYS A 167 -23.63 -7.13 6.05
N ARG A 168 -23.18 -7.66 7.19
CA ARG A 168 -23.35 -7.04 8.51
C ARG A 168 -22.48 -5.79 8.72
N GLU A 169 -21.43 -5.61 7.92
CA GLU A 169 -20.52 -4.47 7.97
C GLU A 169 -20.88 -3.37 6.95
N GLN A 170 -21.96 -3.56 6.18
CA GLN A 170 -22.41 -2.58 5.19
C GLN A 170 -23.00 -1.35 5.88
N SER A 171 -22.42 -0.18 5.58
CA SER A 171 -22.99 1.11 5.97
C SER A 171 -24.04 1.63 4.98
N VAL A 172 -24.01 1.12 3.75
CA VAL A 172 -24.96 1.39 2.67
C VAL A 172 -25.35 0.04 2.08
N GLU A 173 -26.65 -0.23 1.99
CA GLU A 173 -27.18 -1.48 1.45
C GLU A 173 -26.68 -1.71 0.00
N CYS A 174 -26.24 -2.93 -0.28
CA CYS A 174 -25.71 -3.34 -1.59
C CYS A 174 -24.47 -2.55 -2.05
N GLU A 175 -23.68 -2.05 -1.09
CA GLU A 175 -22.35 -1.49 -1.31
C GLU A 175 -21.35 -2.21 -0.40
N ARG A 176 -20.27 -2.77 -0.96
CA ARG A 176 -19.17 -3.32 -0.15
C ARG A 176 -18.49 -2.20 0.62
N LYS A 177 -17.88 -2.51 1.78
CA LYS A 177 -17.14 -1.52 2.58
C LYS A 177 -16.12 -0.79 1.71
N ASN A 178 -16.03 0.54 1.87
CA ASN A 178 -15.13 1.39 1.09
C ASN A 178 -15.30 1.28 -0.44
N LYS A 179 -16.48 0.85 -0.92
CA LYS A 179 -16.82 0.70 -2.34
C LYS A 179 -15.92 -0.25 -3.11
N MET A 180 -15.27 -1.22 -2.43
CA MET A 180 -14.30 -2.08 -3.09
C MET A 180 -14.89 -2.81 -4.30
N THR A 181 -14.15 -2.74 -5.41
CA THR A 181 -14.57 -3.35 -6.68
C THR A 181 -13.40 -4.01 -7.40
N ASN A 182 -12.16 -3.62 -7.14
CA ASN A 182 -11.00 -4.10 -7.86
C ASN A 182 -9.89 -4.58 -6.92
N ILE A 183 -9.17 -5.61 -7.36
CA ILE A 183 -7.86 -6.00 -6.85
C ILE A 183 -6.84 -5.49 -7.86
N VAL A 184 -6.02 -4.52 -7.46
CA VAL A 184 -5.03 -3.88 -8.33
C VAL A 184 -3.65 -4.44 -8.02
N PHE A 185 -2.92 -4.86 -9.05
CA PHE A 185 -1.61 -5.49 -8.93
C PHE A 185 -0.51 -4.49 -9.28
N TYR A 186 0.52 -4.45 -8.44
CA TYR A 186 1.63 -3.52 -8.51
C TYR A 186 2.93 -4.29 -8.66
N GLU A 187 3.79 -3.85 -9.57
CA GLU A 187 5.22 -4.09 -9.51
C GLU A 187 5.86 -2.88 -8.83
N ILE A 188 6.51 -3.11 -7.69
CA ILE A 188 7.11 -2.09 -6.85
C ILE A 188 8.60 -2.36 -6.80
N THR A 189 9.40 -1.37 -7.21
CA THR A 189 10.84 -1.38 -6.93
C THR A 189 11.09 -0.59 -5.66
N MET A 190 11.86 -1.15 -4.74
CA MET A 190 12.14 -0.53 -3.45
C MET A 190 13.63 -0.55 -3.10
N VAL A 191 14.07 0.52 -2.46
CA VAL A 191 15.37 0.68 -1.80
C VAL A 191 15.09 1.35 -0.46
N GLN A 192 15.23 0.60 0.64
CA GLN A 192 15.02 1.17 1.96
C GLN A 192 16.09 2.20 2.30
N PRO A 193 15.74 3.25 3.08
CA PRO A 193 16.73 4.13 3.65
C PRO A 193 17.76 3.36 4.50
N THR A 194 19.05 3.63 4.28
CA THR A 194 20.13 3.06 5.08
C THR A 194 19.95 3.28 6.59
N PRO A 195 19.50 4.47 7.07
CA PRO A 195 19.20 4.67 8.49
C PRO A 195 18.10 3.76 9.03
N ALA A 196 17.11 3.40 8.20
CA ALA A 196 16.04 2.49 8.59
C ALA A 196 16.54 1.06 8.76
N ILE A 197 17.34 0.55 7.80
CA ILE A 197 17.97 -0.77 7.91
C ILE A 197 18.85 -0.85 9.17
N ALA A 198 19.67 0.18 9.41
CA ALA A 198 20.51 0.26 10.60
C ALA A 198 19.67 0.28 11.90
N TYR A 199 18.59 1.06 11.92
CA TYR A 199 17.77 1.22 13.10
C TYR A 199 16.93 -0.02 13.42
N TYR A 200 16.34 -0.70 12.42
CA TYR A 200 15.39 -1.79 12.65
C TYR A 200 15.98 -3.21 12.56
N ASN A 201 17.25 -3.35 12.21
CA ASN A 201 17.93 -4.64 12.17
C ASN A 201 17.70 -5.48 13.44
N GLY A 202 17.16 -6.70 13.28
CA GLY A 202 16.87 -7.64 14.36
C GLY A 202 15.74 -7.21 15.32
N LYS A 203 14.94 -6.20 14.97
CA LYS A 203 13.85 -5.69 15.84
C LYS A 203 12.44 -6.15 15.43
N HIS A 204 12.30 -6.84 14.30
CA HIS A 204 11.03 -7.35 13.80
C HIS A 204 11.26 -8.51 12.81
N SER A 205 10.20 -9.22 12.43
CA SER A 205 10.26 -10.49 11.70
C SER A 205 10.49 -10.36 10.19
N THR A 206 10.67 -9.16 9.65
CA THR A 206 10.85 -8.90 8.21
C THR A 206 12.19 -8.18 7.94
N PRO A 207 13.33 -8.90 7.89
CA PRO A 207 14.69 -8.35 8.09
C PRO A 207 15.22 -7.27 7.13
N GLU A 208 14.47 -6.89 6.09
CA GLU A 208 14.78 -5.83 5.12
C GLU A 208 13.69 -4.74 5.04
N TYR A 209 12.68 -4.78 5.92
CA TYR A 209 11.58 -3.83 5.96
C TYR A 209 11.66 -2.97 7.22
N CYS A 210 10.76 -2.00 7.35
CA CYS A 210 10.43 -1.41 8.64
C CYS A 210 9.27 -2.16 9.29
N PRO A 211 8.98 -1.92 10.58
CA PRO A 211 7.71 -2.29 11.16
C PRO A 211 6.55 -1.68 10.36
N PHE A 212 5.48 -2.45 10.15
CA PHE A 212 4.25 -1.94 9.55
C PHE A 212 3.67 -0.79 10.37
N VAL A 213 3.24 0.27 9.68
CA VAL A 213 2.50 1.39 10.25
C VAL A 213 1.19 1.52 9.48
N ALA A 214 0.06 1.27 10.13
CA ALA A 214 -1.24 1.42 9.49
C ALA A 214 -1.43 2.85 8.96
N MET A 215 -1.96 2.96 7.74
CA MET A 215 -2.22 4.24 7.08
C MET A 215 -3.68 4.36 6.60
N ASP A 216 -4.35 5.43 6.99
CA ASP A 216 -5.74 5.72 6.67
C ASP A 216 -5.90 7.15 6.14
N GLY A 217 -6.56 7.29 4.98
CA GLY A 217 -6.89 8.62 4.42
C GLY A 217 -5.69 9.48 4.05
N GLY A 218 -4.55 8.87 3.73
CA GLY A 218 -3.31 9.55 3.35
C GLY A 218 -2.39 9.92 4.51
N LYS A 219 -2.71 9.48 5.73
CA LYS A 219 -1.84 9.66 6.90
C LYS A 219 -1.62 8.35 7.64
N CYS A 220 -0.64 8.32 8.54
CA CYS A 220 -0.57 7.26 9.55
C CYS A 220 -1.83 7.27 10.43
N THR A 221 -2.36 6.08 10.72
CA THR A 221 -3.47 5.86 11.65
C THR A 221 -3.06 6.28 13.05
N GLU A 222 -3.97 6.89 13.80
CA GLU A 222 -3.72 7.31 15.18
C GLU A 222 -3.61 6.09 16.12
N ALA A 223 -2.63 6.13 17.03
CA ALA A 223 -2.53 5.26 18.20
C ALA A 223 -2.96 6.05 19.44
N GLY A 224 -4.21 5.87 19.86
CA GLY A 224 -4.81 6.69 20.91
C GLY A 224 -5.14 8.10 20.41
N SER A 225 -4.49 9.12 20.98
CA SER A 225 -4.74 10.54 20.64
C SER A 225 -3.74 11.14 19.64
N ASP A 226 -2.76 10.37 19.18
CA ASP A 226 -1.65 10.85 18.35
C ASP A 226 -1.20 9.77 17.36
N ILE A 227 -0.35 10.10 16.39
CA ILE A 227 0.26 9.10 15.50
C ILE A 227 1.36 8.30 16.24
N PRO A 228 1.59 7.03 15.86
CA PRO A 228 2.63 6.18 16.46
C PRO A 228 4.03 6.78 16.36
N ASP A 229 4.89 6.48 17.33
CA ASP A 229 6.31 6.87 17.30
C ASP A 229 7.00 6.38 16.01
N THR A 230 6.68 5.17 15.54
CA THR A 230 7.21 4.61 14.30
C THR A 230 6.87 5.46 13.07
N CYS A 231 5.71 6.12 13.05
CA CYS A 231 5.37 7.09 12.00
C CYS A 231 6.19 8.38 12.15
N LYS A 232 6.31 8.90 13.37
CA LYS A 232 7.10 10.11 13.68
C LYS A 232 8.58 9.96 13.33
N GLN A 233 9.12 8.75 13.40
CA GLN A 233 10.50 8.45 13.01
C GLN A 233 10.78 8.67 11.52
N PHE A 234 9.78 8.61 10.63
CA PHE A 234 10.01 8.87 9.21
C PHE A 234 10.66 10.25 8.99
N ASP A 235 10.20 11.24 9.76
CA ASP A 235 10.66 12.63 9.69
C ASP A 235 11.50 13.08 10.90
N GLY A 236 11.65 12.24 11.93
CA GLY A 236 12.40 12.57 13.14
C GLY A 236 11.67 13.53 14.08
N LEU A 237 10.34 13.46 14.12
CA LEU A 237 9.52 14.34 14.95
C LEU A 237 9.73 14.05 16.45
N ASP A 238 9.47 15.03 17.31
CA ASP A 238 9.60 14.95 18.77
C ASP A 238 11.00 14.55 19.29
N GLY A 239 12.03 14.71 18.46
CA GLY A 239 13.41 14.31 18.72
C GLY A 239 13.63 12.79 18.64
N LEU A 240 12.72 12.06 18.00
CA LEU A 240 12.92 10.65 17.64
C LEU A 240 13.97 10.52 16.52
N ALA A 241 14.61 9.36 16.46
CA ALA A 241 15.57 9.09 15.41
C ALA A 241 14.92 9.15 14.01
N LYS A 242 15.48 9.96 13.11
CA LYS A 242 15.02 10.09 11.73
C LYS A 242 15.51 8.91 10.90
N VAL A 243 14.58 8.01 10.54
CA VAL A 243 14.90 6.80 9.78
C VAL A 243 14.64 6.92 8.28
N GLY A 244 13.93 7.98 7.85
CA GLY A 244 13.47 8.14 6.47
C GLY A 244 12.16 7.37 6.20
N HIS A 245 11.53 7.65 5.06
CA HIS A 245 10.21 7.11 4.70
C HIS A 245 10.33 5.66 4.21
N CYS A 246 10.59 4.74 5.14
CA CYS A 246 10.79 3.33 4.84
C CYS A 246 9.49 2.54 4.67
N VAL A 247 9.47 1.59 3.74
CA VAL A 247 8.32 0.70 3.56
C VAL A 247 8.26 -0.29 4.72
N GLY A 248 7.12 -0.34 5.40
CA GLY A 248 6.89 -1.25 6.52
C GLY A 248 6.26 -2.56 6.05
N ALA A 249 6.47 -3.64 6.82
CA ALA A 249 5.83 -4.94 6.59
C ALA A 249 5.47 -5.63 7.91
N ASN A 250 4.34 -6.34 7.92
CA ASN A 250 3.95 -7.22 9.03
C ASN A 250 3.25 -8.46 8.49
N GLU A 251 3.51 -9.61 9.11
CA GLU A 251 2.82 -10.85 8.79
C GLU A 251 1.39 -10.82 9.34
N GLN A 252 0.44 -11.29 8.54
CA GLN A 252 -1.00 -11.32 8.84
C GLN A 252 -1.61 -12.69 8.52
N THR A 253 -0.81 -13.74 8.58
CA THR A 253 -1.19 -15.12 8.22
C THR A 253 -2.28 -15.72 9.12
N THR A 254 -2.40 -15.24 10.37
CA THR A 254 -3.17 -15.92 11.43
C THR A 254 -4.45 -15.21 11.84
N ASP A 255 -4.93 -14.23 11.07
CA ASP A 255 -6.23 -13.59 11.38
C ASP A 255 -7.34 -14.65 11.34
N PRO A 256 -8.06 -14.88 12.45
CA PRO A 256 -9.00 -15.99 12.52
C PRO A 256 -10.23 -15.83 11.61
N ARG A 257 -10.51 -14.60 11.14
CA ARG A 257 -11.61 -14.33 10.19
C ARG A 257 -11.26 -14.74 8.76
N ALA A 258 -9.96 -14.73 8.44
CA ALA A 258 -9.44 -14.94 7.11
C ALA A 258 -7.96 -15.31 7.18
N PRO A 259 -7.61 -16.53 7.61
CA PRO A 259 -6.22 -16.97 7.68
C PRO A 259 -5.71 -17.27 6.26
N TYR A 260 -5.00 -16.32 5.66
CA TYR A 260 -4.36 -16.47 4.36
C TYR A 260 -2.86 -16.76 4.55
N PRO A 261 -2.38 -17.98 4.25
CA PRO A 261 -0.95 -18.31 4.32
C PRO A 261 -0.08 -17.35 3.50
N GLY A 262 0.98 -16.82 4.11
CA GLY A 262 1.88 -15.89 3.42
C GLY A 262 1.29 -14.49 3.23
N ASN A 263 0.23 -14.15 3.97
CA ASN A 263 -0.30 -12.79 3.99
C ASN A 263 0.66 -11.86 4.71
N TYR A 264 1.06 -10.80 4.02
CA TYR A 264 1.77 -9.67 4.59
C TYR A 264 1.04 -8.39 4.25
N TRP A 265 0.96 -7.49 5.22
CA TRP A 265 0.55 -6.12 4.98
C TRP A 265 1.76 -5.21 4.93
N PHE A 266 1.70 -4.24 4.04
CA PHE A 266 2.76 -3.27 3.84
C PHE A 266 2.25 -1.86 3.99
N SER A 267 3.09 -0.99 4.54
CA SER A 267 2.80 0.43 4.69
C SER A 267 3.74 1.23 3.80
N PHE A 268 3.19 2.06 2.92
CA PHE A 268 3.93 2.88 1.97
C PHE A 268 3.87 4.35 2.37
N PRO A 269 4.77 4.83 3.26
CA PRO A 269 4.79 6.23 3.65
C PRO A 269 5.25 7.08 2.46
N ASN A 270 4.43 8.06 2.09
CA ASN A 270 4.81 9.08 1.13
C ASN A 270 4.95 10.42 1.84
N ASN A 271 5.52 11.42 1.18
CA ASN A 271 5.70 12.75 1.76
C ASN A 271 4.48 13.28 2.55
N CYS A 272 4.76 14.03 3.62
CA CYS A 272 3.73 14.60 4.51
C CYS A 272 2.81 13.53 5.17
N VAL A 273 3.38 12.44 5.71
CA VAL A 273 2.68 11.27 6.31
C VAL A 273 1.75 11.61 7.49
N THR A 274 1.84 12.81 8.06
CA THR A 274 1.06 13.23 9.23
C THR A 274 -0.27 13.90 8.87
N LYS A 275 -0.50 14.16 7.57
CA LYS A 275 -1.67 14.90 7.07
C LYS A 275 -2.54 14.03 6.17
N LYS A 276 -3.86 14.19 6.28
CA LYS A 276 -4.81 13.55 5.35
C LYS A 276 -4.58 14.10 3.93
N TRP A 277 -4.99 13.36 2.91
CA TRP A 277 -4.80 13.76 1.50
C TRP A 277 -5.21 15.21 1.19
N ALA A 278 -6.37 15.65 1.70
CA ALA A 278 -6.88 16.99 1.49
C ALA A 278 -6.00 18.10 2.10
N ASP A 279 -5.19 17.77 3.12
CA ASP A 279 -4.36 18.70 3.88
C ASP A 279 -2.88 18.64 3.47
N LYS A 280 -2.52 17.79 2.49
CA LYS A 280 -1.14 17.66 2.00
C LYS A 280 -0.79 18.75 0.98
N THR A 281 -0.39 19.92 1.48
CA THR A 281 0.07 21.05 0.65
C THR A 281 1.45 20.78 0.04
N ASP A 282 1.79 21.50 -1.04
CA ASP A 282 3.12 21.38 -1.66
C ASP A 282 4.25 21.79 -0.71
N GLU A 283 4.00 22.74 0.19
CA GLU A 283 4.94 23.13 1.24
C GLU A 283 5.20 21.94 2.19
N CYS A 284 4.15 21.28 2.69
CA CYS A 284 4.32 20.13 3.57
C CYS A 284 5.06 18.97 2.89
N ARG A 285 4.76 18.73 1.60
CA ARG A 285 5.41 17.67 0.82
C ARG A 285 6.89 17.98 0.55
N THR A 286 7.24 19.25 0.47
CA THR A 286 8.63 19.71 0.33
C THR A 286 9.39 19.63 1.65
N GLU A 287 8.75 20.03 2.75
CA GLU A 287 9.32 19.99 4.09
C GLU A 287 9.60 18.54 4.54
N TYR A 288 8.64 17.64 4.30
CA TYR A 288 8.70 16.23 4.67
C TYR A 288 8.77 15.33 3.43
N ALA A 289 9.83 15.52 2.64
CA ALA A 289 10.08 14.77 1.40
C ALA A 289 10.52 13.32 1.67
N GLY A 290 10.25 12.43 0.72
CA GLY A 290 10.56 11.00 0.78
C GLY A 290 9.45 10.14 0.19
N GLY A 291 9.63 8.82 0.26
CA GLY A 291 8.62 7.85 -0.13
C GLY A 291 8.58 7.57 -1.63
N LEU A 292 7.51 7.99 -2.31
CA LEU A 292 7.29 7.69 -3.73
C LEU A 292 8.20 8.53 -4.62
N CYS A 293 8.99 7.86 -5.47
CA CYS A 293 9.79 8.51 -6.49
C CYS A 293 8.93 9.19 -7.56
N PRO A 294 9.38 10.30 -8.16
CA PRO A 294 8.77 10.82 -9.39
C PRO A 294 8.69 9.75 -10.48
N PHE A 295 7.70 9.87 -11.37
CA PHE A 295 7.51 8.92 -12.46
C PHE A 295 8.78 8.80 -13.33
N GLY A 296 9.24 7.55 -13.51
CA GLY A 296 10.45 7.24 -14.29
C GLY A 296 11.76 7.37 -13.52
N THR A 297 11.73 7.80 -12.26
CA THR A 297 12.89 7.83 -11.37
C THR A 297 13.00 6.53 -10.59
N LYS A 298 14.21 5.96 -10.50
CA LYS A 298 14.49 4.77 -9.71
C LYS A 298 14.72 5.16 -8.24
N PRO A 299 14.25 4.35 -7.27
CA PRO A 299 14.55 4.59 -5.86
C PRO A 299 16.04 4.43 -5.57
N ASP A 300 16.51 5.25 -4.62
CA ASP A 300 17.88 5.26 -4.12
C ASP A 300 17.94 5.11 -2.58
N GLY A 301 16.79 5.16 -1.90
CA GLY A 301 16.69 5.11 -0.45
C GLY A 301 17.10 6.41 0.25
N GLU A 302 17.44 7.45 -0.50
CA GLU A 302 17.85 8.76 0.02
C GLU A 302 16.84 9.84 -0.36
N THR A 303 16.61 10.01 -1.66
CA THR A 303 15.65 10.99 -2.20
C THR A 303 14.25 10.41 -2.24
N CYS A 304 14.13 9.12 -2.55
CA CYS A 304 12.89 8.37 -2.53
C CYS A 304 13.16 6.87 -2.32
N THR A 305 12.17 6.19 -1.76
CA THR A 305 12.30 4.81 -1.26
C THR A 305 11.69 3.79 -2.22
N PHE A 306 10.64 4.17 -2.95
CA PHE A 306 9.96 3.24 -3.84
C PHE A 306 9.44 3.92 -5.10
N SER A 307 9.37 3.14 -6.17
CA SER A 307 8.66 3.48 -7.40
C SER A 307 7.73 2.32 -7.75
N TYR A 308 6.64 2.59 -8.45
CA TYR A 308 5.71 1.54 -8.85
C TYR A 308 5.33 1.62 -10.33
N LYS A 309 4.88 0.48 -10.83
CA LYS A 309 4.05 0.32 -12.03
C LYS A 309 2.84 -0.53 -11.64
N ILE A 310 1.64 -0.09 -11.99
CA ILE A 310 0.45 -0.97 -11.93
C ILE A 310 0.52 -1.92 -13.12
N LEU A 311 0.47 -3.22 -12.84
CA LEU A 311 0.44 -4.28 -13.85
C LEU A 311 -0.94 -4.42 -14.48
N GLY A 312 -1.98 -4.17 -13.70
CA GLY A 312 -3.38 -4.30 -14.11
C GLY A 312 -4.29 -4.41 -12.90
N TYR A 313 -5.54 -4.78 -13.14
CA TYR A 313 -6.53 -4.98 -12.08
C TYR A 313 -7.48 -6.12 -12.44
N LEU A 314 -8.08 -6.73 -11.42
CA LEU A 314 -9.11 -7.75 -11.52
C LEU A 314 -10.36 -7.27 -10.78
N SER A 315 -11.52 -7.29 -11.44
CA SER A 315 -12.80 -7.05 -10.78
C SER A 315 -13.07 -8.14 -9.76
N ILE A 316 -13.46 -7.77 -8.53
CA ILE A 316 -13.88 -8.72 -7.51
C ILE A 316 -15.12 -9.49 -8.00
N ASP A 317 -16.04 -8.82 -8.69
CA ASP A 317 -17.27 -9.45 -9.19
C ASP A 317 -16.98 -10.54 -10.24
N ASP A 318 -15.97 -10.31 -11.09
CA ASP A 318 -15.52 -11.30 -12.08
C ASP A 318 -14.75 -12.46 -11.44
N LEU A 319 -14.02 -12.19 -10.35
CA LEU A 319 -13.29 -13.22 -9.61
C LEU A 319 -14.25 -14.18 -8.92
N VAL A 320 -15.25 -13.64 -8.22
CA VAL A 320 -16.15 -14.44 -7.39
C VAL A 320 -17.35 -15.02 -8.16
N GLY A 321 -17.44 -14.73 -9.47
CA GLY A 321 -18.47 -15.27 -10.36
C GLY A 321 -19.81 -14.55 -10.33
N ILE A 322 -19.88 -13.34 -9.74
CA ILE A 322 -21.12 -12.54 -9.73
C ILE A 322 -21.53 -12.16 -11.16
N THR A 323 -20.59 -11.73 -11.99
CA THR A 323 -20.88 -11.33 -13.39
C THR A 323 -21.20 -12.52 -14.30
N ASP A 324 -20.89 -13.74 -13.86
CA ASP A 324 -21.31 -14.98 -14.52
C ASP A 324 -22.74 -15.40 -14.13
N GLY A 325 -23.32 -14.80 -13.09
CA GLY A 325 -24.70 -15.02 -12.67
C GLY A 325 -25.74 -14.38 -13.60
N THR A 326 -26.96 -14.92 -13.62
CA THR A 326 -28.06 -14.46 -14.49
C THR A 326 -29.21 -13.92 -13.66
N ALA A 327 -29.69 -12.72 -14.00
CA ALA A 327 -30.86 -12.07 -13.43
C ALA A 327 -32.18 -12.70 -13.91
N ALA A 328 -33.29 -12.32 -13.28
CA ALA A 328 -34.62 -12.88 -13.58
C ALA A 328 -35.09 -12.64 -15.03
N ASP A 329 -34.62 -11.59 -15.69
CA ASP A 329 -34.91 -11.27 -17.08
C ASP A 329 -34.00 -11.99 -18.09
N GLY A 330 -33.10 -12.86 -17.62
CA GLY A 330 -32.16 -13.61 -18.44
C GLY A 330 -30.86 -12.87 -18.78
N THR A 331 -30.69 -11.62 -18.31
CA THR A 331 -29.44 -10.86 -18.49
C THR A 331 -28.38 -11.26 -17.44
N LYS A 332 -27.10 -10.98 -17.70
CA LYS A 332 -26.04 -11.17 -16.69
C LYS A 332 -26.05 -10.04 -15.68
N TYR A 333 -25.72 -10.33 -14.43
CA TYR A 333 -25.50 -9.27 -13.44
C TYR A 333 -24.32 -8.40 -13.86
N ALA A 334 -24.49 -7.08 -13.84
CA ALA A 334 -23.41 -6.18 -14.22
C ALA A 334 -22.35 -6.02 -13.13
N ASN A 335 -22.74 -6.19 -11.85
CA ASN A 335 -21.90 -6.00 -10.67
C ASN A 335 -22.59 -6.52 -9.40
N PHE A 336 -21.89 -6.44 -8.26
CA PHE A 336 -22.42 -6.78 -6.93
C PHE A 336 -23.71 -6.05 -6.56
N ALA A 337 -23.85 -4.76 -6.92
CA ALA A 337 -25.04 -4.01 -6.53
C ALA A 337 -26.31 -4.55 -7.19
N ASP A 338 -26.23 -4.98 -8.46
CA ASP A 338 -27.36 -5.60 -9.16
C ASP A 338 -27.67 -6.99 -8.61
N PHE A 339 -26.64 -7.79 -8.34
CA PHE A 339 -26.77 -9.10 -7.69
C PHE A 339 -27.45 -8.99 -6.32
N CYS A 340 -27.02 -8.04 -5.49
CA CYS A 340 -27.58 -7.80 -4.16
C CYS A 340 -29.02 -7.28 -4.23
N LYS A 341 -29.33 -6.33 -5.12
CA LYS A 341 -30.70 -5.80 -5.32
C LYS A 341 -31.68 -6.85 -5.82
N ALA A 342 -31.20 -7.89 -6.49
CA ALA A 342 -32.00 -9.06 -6.85
C ALA A 342 -32.30 -10.00 -5.66
N GLY A 343 -31.80 -9.67 -4.46
CA GLY A 343 -32.06 -10.39 -3.21
C GLY A 343 -30.99 -11.43 -2.87
N HIS A 344 -29.88 -11.49 -3.60
CA HIS A 344 -28.80 -12.43 -3.32
C HIS A 344 -27.80 -11.88 -2.28
N VAL A 345 -27.10 -12.78 -1.62
CA VAL A 345 -26.10 -12.46 -0.60
C VAL A 345 -24.73 -12.98 -1.05
N GLU A 346 -23.73 -12.10 -1.06
CA GLU A 346 -22.34 -12.52 -1.32
C GLU A 346 -21.74 -13.20 -0.09
N PHE A 347 -21.88 -12.58 1.08
CA PHE A 347 -21.38 -13.10 2.35
C PHE A 347 -22.15 -12.48 3.54
N ASP A 348 -22.78 -13.31 4.36
CA ASP A 348 -23.40 -12.97 5.66
C ASP A 348 -22.85 -13.94 6.70
N ALA A 349 -22.04 -13.42 7.62
CA ALA A 349 -21.43 -14.21 8.67
C ALA A 349 -21.36 -13.43 9.98
N GLU A 350 -21.38 -14.15 11.10
CA GLU A 350 -21.17 -13.59 12.43
C GLU A 350 -19.71 -13.69 12.83
N ASN A 351 -19.09 -12.57 13.23
CA ASN A 351 -17.74 -12.60 13.80
C ASN A 351 -17.81 -13.01 15.27
N THR A 352 -17.24 -14.16 15.61
CA THR A 352 -17.25 -14.71 16.98
C THR A 352 -16.04 -14.30 17.80
N GLY A 353 -15.14 -13.47 17.23
CA GLY A 353 -13.82 -13.18 17.78
C GLY A 353 -12.81 -14.33 17.60
N LYS A 354 -13.27 -15.51 17.16
CA LYS A 354 -12.44 -16.68 16.81
C LYS A 354 -12.57 -17.08 15.35
N GLY A 355 -13.19 -16.23 14.54
CA GLY A 355 -13.47 -16.45 13.12
C GLY A 355 -14.91 -16.12 12.78
N PHE A 356 -15.35 -16.58 11.61
CA PHE A 356 -16.70 -16.36 11.11
C PHE A 356 -17.58 -17.61 11.26
N GLU A 357 -18.78 -17.44 11.77
CA GLU A 357 -19.89 -18.38 11.61
C GLU A 357 -20.72 -17.96 10.41
N VAL A 358 -20.58 -18.67 9.29
CA VAL A 358 -21.24 -18.32 8.02
C VAL A 358 -22.71 -18.72 8.07
N LYS A 359 -23.57 -17.76 7.74
CA LYS A 359 -25.02 -17.97 7.59
C LYS A 359 -25.40 -18.18 6.13
N GLU A 360 -24.83 -17.38 5.24
CA GLU A 360 -25.06 -17.44 3.80
C GLU A 360 -23.82 -16.90 3.07
N SER A 361 -23.39 -17.58 2.01
CA SER A 361 -22.28 -17.13 1.16
C SER A 361 -22.43 -17.70 -0.24
N ILE A 362 -21.84 -17.02 -1.22
CA ILE A 362 -21.55 -17.66 -2.51
C ILE A 362 -20.43 -18.69 -2.34
N ALA A 363 -20.38 -19.68 -3.25
CA ALA A 363 -19.43 -20.79 -3.20
C ALA A 363 -17.96 -20.34 -3.08
N PHE A 364 -17.61 -19.21 -3.71
CA PHE A 364 -16.26 -18.67 -3.64
C PHE A 364 -15.82 -18.40 -2.20
N TRP A 365 -16.71 -18.02 -1.27
CA TRP A 365 -16.39 -17.61 0.11
C TRP A 365 -16.69 -18.67 1.19
N GLU A 366 -17.01 -19.91 0.82
CA GLU A 366 -17.26 -21.01 1.78
C GLU A 366 -16.02 -21.35 2.62
N ASP A 367 -16.15 -21.81 3.86
CA ASP A 367 -14.99 -22.13 4.72
C ASP A 367 -13.98 -20.97 4.90
N PRO A 368 -14.41 -19.77 5.34
CA PRO A 368 -13.55 -18.59 5.42
C PRO A 368 -12.38 -18.74 6.41
N SER A 369 -12.54 -19.61 7.42
CA SER A 369 -11.50 -19.89 8.42
C SER A 369 -10.53 -20.99 8.01
N ASP A 370 -10.69 -21.61 6.83
CA ASP A 370 -9.80 -22.67 6.34
C ASP A 370 -8.62 -22.07 5.54
N PRO A 371 -7.37 -22.21 6.00
CA PRO A 371 -6.19 -21.73 5.29
C PRO A 371 -5.97 -22.36 3.91
N GLU A 372 -6.41 -23.61 3.68
CA GLU A 372 -6.29 -24.28 2.39
C GLU A 372 -7.28 -23.68 1.39
N ALA A 373 -8.55 -23.52 1.78
CA ALA A 373 -9.56 -22.84 0.96
C ALA A 373 -9.13 -21.39 0.61
N ASN A 374 -8.53 -20.67 1.56
CA ASN A 374 -8.00 -19.33 1.32
C ASN A 374 -6.80 -19.32 0.35
N SER A 375 -5.93 -20.32 0.43
CA SER A 375 -4.83 -20.49 -0.53
C SER A 375 -5.36 -20.79 -1.95
N ASP A 376 -6.40 -21.61 -2.06
CA ASP A 376 -7.04 -21.91 -3.34
C ASP A 376 -7.74 -20.70 -3.95
N ARG A 377 -8.38 -19.85 -3.14
CA ARG A 377 -8.92 -18.55 -3.61
C ARG A 377 -7.84 -17.65 -4.20
N THR A 378 -6.71 -17.54 -3.51
CA THR A 378 -5.56 -16.78 -3.99
C THR A 378 -5.03 -17.34 -5.31
N LYS A 379 -4.95 -18.68 -5.43
CA LYS A 379 -4.54 -19.33 -6.68
C LYS A 379 -5.51 -19.02 -7.82
N GLN A 380 -6.82 -19.14 -7.58
CA GLN A 380 -7.85 -18.78 -8.56
C GLN A 380 -7.76 -17.31 -8.98
N MET A 381 -7.50 -16.40 -8.03
CA MET A 381 -7.29 -14.98 -8.32
C MET A 381 -6.10 -14.75 -9.26
N ILE A 382 -4.96 -15.37 -8.98
CA ILE A 382 -3.74 -15.27 -9.79
C ILE A 382 -3.99 -15.85 -11.19
N GLU A 383 -4.60 -17.03 -11.28
CA GLU A 383 -4.92 -17.69 -12.54
C GLU A 383 -5.87 -16.86 -13.40
N LYS A 384 -6.97 -16.38 -12.81
CA LYS A 384 -7.95 -15.52 -13.51
C LYS A 384 -7.31 -14.22 -14.00
N TYR A 385 -6.51 -13.55 -13.17
CA TYR A 385 -5.80 -12.34 -13.59
C TYR A 385 -4.84 -12.62 -14.75
N ASN A 386 -4.03 -13.67 -14.65
CA ASN A 386 -3.07 -14.02 -15.70
C ASN A 386 -3.74 -14.48 -17.00
N GLU A 387 -4.94 -15.05 -16.93
CA GLU A 387 -5.76 -15.37 -18.10
C GLU A 387 -6.29 -14.11 -18.79
N LEU A 388 -6.70 -13.11 -18.02
CA LEU A 388 -7.33 -11.88 -18.52
C LEU A 388 -6.34 -10.81 -18.96
N ALA A 389 -5.20 -10.67 -18.28
CA ALA A 389 -4.23 -9.60 -18.55
C ALA A 389 -3.76 -9.56 -20.02
N PRO A 390 -3.42 -10.68 -20.68
CA PRO A 390 -3.06 -10.68 -22.10
C PRO A 390 -4.23 -10.30 -23.04
N LYS A 391 -5.47 -10.46 -22.58
CA LYS A 391 -6.71 -10.17 -23.34
C LYS A 391 -7.21 -8.74 -23.11
N ALA A 392 -6.60 -8.00 -22.19
CA ALA A 392 -7.01 -6.64 -21.86
C ALA A 392 -6.95 -5.73 -23.10
N LYS A 393 -7.94 -4.83 -23.24
CA LYS A 393 -8.02 -3.91 -24.37
C LYS A 393 -6.69 -3.15 -24.54
N ASN A 394 -6.16 -3.19 -25.76
CA ASN A 394 -4.89 -2.57 -26.16
C ASN A 394 -3.62 -3.10 -25.46
N GLY A 395 -3.65 -4.29 -24.84
CA GLY A 395 -2.47 -4.88 -24.19
C GLY A 395 -1.93 -4.06 -23.02
N THR A 396 -2.84 -3.34 -22.34
CA THR A 396 -2.50 -2.37 -21.28
C THR A 396 -2.16 -3.06 -19.96
N MET A 397 -2.64 -4.29 -19.74
CA MET A 397 -2.31 -5.09 -18.57
C MET A 397 -1.15 -6.06 -18.86
N THR A 398 -0.37 -6.38 -17.84
CA THR A 398 0.74 -7.35 -17.89
C THR A 398 0.47 -8.48 -16.91
N ALA A 399 0.70 -9.72 -17.32
CA ALA A 399 0.63 -10.87 -16.42
C ALA A 399 1.61 -10.72 -15.23
N LEU A 400 1.31 -11.38 -14.11
CA LEU A 400 2.25 -11.46 -13.00
C LEU A 400 3.50 -12.25 -13.44
N PRO A 401 4.70 -11.86 -12.96
CA PRO A 401 5.93 -12.56 -13.32
C PRO A 401 5.94 -13.99 -12.77
N VAL A 402 6.72 -14.86 -13.40
CA VAL A 402 6.99 -16.19 -12.83
C VAL A 402 7.81 -16.01 -11.55
N LEU A 403 7.37 -16.61 -10.44
CA LEU A 403 8.00 -16.42 -9.13
C LEU A 403 9.50 -16.75 -9.10
N SER A 404 9.92 -17.82 -9.78
CA SER A 404 11.34 -18.19 -9.85
C SER A 404 12.19 -17.16 -10.59
N GLU A 405 11.65 -16.54 -11.64
CA GLU A 405 12.31 -15.48 -12.41
C GLU A 405 12.38 -14.19 -11.59
N LEU A 406 11.29 -13.84 -10.91
CA LEU A 406 11.25 -12.70 -9.99
C LEU A 406 12.30 -12.86 -8.88
N THR A 407 12.34 -14.03 -8.22
CA THR A 407 13.33 -14.34 -7.19
C THR A 407 14.76 -14.29 -7.72
N ALA A 408 15.01 -14.83 -8.91
CA ALA A 408 16.34 -14.79 -9.53
C ALA A 408 16.78 -13.38 -9.95
N SER A 409 15.83 -12.49 -10.26
CA SER A 409 16.12 -11.11 -10.63
C SER A 409 16.47 -10.20 -9.44
N ASN A 410 16.08 -10.61 -8.23
CA ASN A 410 16.31 -9.86 -7.01
C ASN A 410 17.66 -10.19 -6.35
N PRO A 411 18.27 -9.23 -5.63
CA PRO A 411 19.50 -9.49 -4.90
C PRO A 411 19.25 -10.50 -3.76
N PRO A 412 20.21 -11.40 -3.45
CA PRO A 412 20.05 -12.32 -2.34
C PRO A 412 19.94 -11.57 -1.01
N CYS A 413 19.20 -12.14 -0.06
CA CYS A 413 18.83 -11.48 1.20
C CYS A 413 20.01 -10.99 2.04
N TYR A 414 21.15 -11.70 2.00
CA TYR A 414 22.35 -11.29 2.74
C TYR A 414 22.94 -9.96 2.27
N GLU A 415 22.58 -9.47 1.08
CA GLU A 415 23.03 -8.17 0.60
C GLU A 415 22.18 -7.01 1.11
N SER A 416 20.98 -7.28 1.63
CA SER A 416 20.02 -6.26 2.08
C SER A 416 19.76 -6.29 3.58
N SER A 417 20.12 -7.38 4.27
CA SER A 417 19.86 -7.56 5.69
C SER A 417 21.09 -8.09 6.45
N PRO A 418 21.52 -7.40 7.54
CA PRO A 418 22.59 -7.90 8.41
C PRO A 418 22.24 -9.24 9.08
N GLU A 419 20.97 -9.44 9.43
CA GLU A 419 20.47 -10.69 9.99
C GLU A 419 20.67 -11.85 9.00
N CYS A 420 20.26 -11.65 7.75
CA CYS A 420 20.48 -12.66 6.71
C CYS A 420 21.95 -12.88 6.33
N ALA A 421 22.78 -11.86 6.46
CA ALA A 421 24.22 -12.00 6.23
C ALA A 421 24.92 -12.88 7.27
N THR A 422 24.33 -13.05 8.45
CA THR A 422 24.90 -13.83 9.56
C THR A 422 24.11 -15.10 9.87
N ALA A 423 22.98 -15.32 9.20
CA ALA A 423 22.13 -16.49 9.37
C ALA A 423 22.86 -17.80 9.05
N LYS A 424 22.85 -18.73 10.00
CA LYS A 424 23.56 -20.02 9.90
C LYS A 424 23.18 -20.83 8.66
N ASN A 425 21.89 -20.89 8.35
CA ASN A 425 21.38 -21.61 7.19
C ASN A 425 21.06 -20.68 6.01
N GLY A 426 21.46 -19.40 6.10
CA GLY A 426 21.11 -18.38 5.12
C GLY A 426 19.66 -17.91 5.21
N CYS A 427 19.26 -17.18 4.18
CA CYS A 427 17.91 -16.66 3.99
C CYS A 427 17.41 -16.97 2.59
N ARG A 428 16.09 -16.88 2.41
CA ARG A 428 15.43 -17.01 1.10
C ARG A 428 14.49 -15.84 0.86
N ARG A 429 14.19 -15.57 -0.42
CA ARG A 429 13.06 -14.73 -0.81
C ARG A 429 11.84 -15.60 -1.05
N THR A 430 10.70 -15.21 -0.50
CA THR A 430 9.45 -15.96 -0.64
C THR A 430 8.38 -15.09 -1.29
N LEU A 431 7.43 -15.77 -1.94
CA LEU A 431 6.17 -15.18 -2.42
C LEU A 431 6.34 -14.08 -3.48
N TYR A 432 5.24 -13.52 -3.96
CA TYR A 432 5.26 -12.37 -4.86
C TYR A 432 5.84 -11.11 -4.20
N SER A 433 5.69 -10.97 -2.88
CA SER A 433 6.24 -9.85 -2.13
C SER A 433 7.76 -9.88 -1.99
N GLN A 434 8.40 -11.03 -2.25
CA GLN A 434 9.85 -11.22 -2.25
C GLN A 434 10.50 -10.98 -0.89
N ILE A 435 9.75 -11.14 0.20
CA ILE A 435 10.24 -10.95 1.57
C ILE A 435 11.39 -11.90 1.87
N CYS A 436 12.44 -11.36 2.48
CA CYS A 436 13.50 -12.18 3.08
C CYS A 436 13.02 -12.91 4.34
N GLN A 437 13.24 -14.22 4.38
CA GLN A 437 12.97 -15.08 5.53
C GLN A 437 14.25 -15.79 5.95
N VAL A 438 14.58 -15.74 7.24
CA VAL A 438 15.67 -16.52 7.85
C VAL A 438 15.31 -18.00 7.85
N CYS A 439 16.22 -18.84 7.39
CA CYS A 439 15.97 -20.27 7.29
C CYS A 439 16.31 -21.00 8.60
N GLU A 440 15.33 -21.72 9.14
CA GLU A 440 15.51 -22.53 10.36
C GLU A 440 16.39 -23.76 10.13
N SER A 441 16.39 -24.29 8.90
CA SER A 441 17.22 -25.41 8.46
C SER A 441 17.79 -25.17 7.06
N ALA A 442 18.82 -25.93 6.68
CA ALA A 442 19.42 -25.83 5.36
C ALA A 442 18.48 -26.42 4.29
N SER A 443 18.22 -25.66 3.23
CA SER A 443 17.46 -26.09 2.05
C SER A 443 18.03 -25.43 0.78
N ALA A 444 17.64 -25.95 -0.40
CA ALA A 444 18.21 -25.51 -1.68
C ALA A 444 17.88 -24.05 -2.03
N ASP A 445 16.77 -23.52 -1.53
CA ASP A 445 16.31 -22.14 -1.68
C ASP A 445 16.89 -21.18 -0.64
N CYS A 446 17.58 -21.69 0.39
CA CYS A 446 18.19 -20.90 1.45
C CYS A 446 19.65 -20.57 1.12
N VAL A 447 19.89 -19.28 0.86
CA VAL A 447 21.17 -18.77 0.37
C VAL A 447 21.93 -18.13 1.54
N SER A 448 23.05 -18.74 1.93
CA SER A 448 23.99 -18.16 2.90
C SER A 448 24.91 -17.14 2.23
N ALA A 449 25.32 -16.14 3.00
CA ALA A 449 26.39 -15.23 2.57
C ALA A 449 27.68 -16.03 2.27
N PRO A 450 28.39 -15.73 1.17
CA PRO A 450 29.73 -16.27 0.95
C PRO A 450 30.65 -15.93 2.13
N ALA A 451 31.59 -16.82 2.47
CA ALA A 451 32.52 -16.59 3.59
C ALA A 451 33.37 -15.31 3.45
N THR A 452 33.51 -14.79 2.23
CA THR A 452 34.21 -13.53 1.91
C THR A 452 33.33 -12.29 2.04
N PHE A 453 32.01 -12.44 2.11
CA PHE A 453 31.08 -11.33 2.25
C PHE A 453 31.00 -10.88 3.71
N LYS A 454 31.01 -9.56 3.92
CA LYS A 454 30.72 -8.95 5.21
C LYS A 454 29.71 -7.84 4.97
N PHE A 455 28.59 -7.91 5.67
CA PHE A 455 27.64 -6.81 5.67
C PHE A 455 28.31 -5.59 6.33
N PRO A 456 28.23 -4.40 5.73
CA PRO A 456 28.87 -3.22 6.28
C PRO A 456 28.21 -2.79 7.59
N GLU A 457 29.00 -2.24 8.50
CA GLU A 457 28.47 -1.59 9.68
C GLU A 457 27.78 -0.29 9.26
N LEU A 458 26.49 -0.15 9.61
CA LEU A 458 25.69 1.01 9.23
C LEU A 458 25.54 1.96 10.43
N PRO A 459 25.68 3.28 10.24
CA PRO A 459 25.46 4.25 11.31
C PRO A 459 24.00 4.25 11.72
N VAL A 460 23.74 3.97 13.00
CA VAL A 460 22.39 4.07 13.59
C VAL A 460 22.06 5.55 13.79
N PRO A 461 20.89 6.04 13.33
CA PRO A 461 20.52 7.45 13.49
C PRO A 461 20.40 7.83 14.97
N GLU A 462 20.86 9.04 15.31
CA GLU A 462 20.73 9.62 16.64
C GLU A 462 19.27 10.02 16.92
N GLY A 463 18.88 10.00 18.20
CA GLY A 463 17.56 10.44 18.65
C GLY A 463 16.97 9.52 19.72
N LYS A 464 15.80 9.90 20.23
CA LYS A 464 15.01 9.04 21.13
C LYS A 464 14.60 7.77 20.39
N LYS A 465 14.53 6.65 21.11
CA LYS A 465 14.04 5.37 20.60
C LYS A 465 12.51 5.41 20.55
N ALA A 466 11.94 4.99 19.42
CA ALA A 466 10.50 4.76 19.32
C ALA A 466 10.06 3.57 20.18
N LYS A 467 8.85 3.69 20.73
CA LYS A 467 8.12 2.53 21.21
C LYS A 467 7.57 1.76 20.02
N LEU A 468 7.97 0.49 19.88
CA LEU A 468 7.35 -0.41 18.92
C LEU A 468 5.96 -0.78 19.42
N GLU A 469 4.93 -0.52 18.61
CA GLU A 469 3.58 -1.00 18.85
C GLU A 469 3.57 -2.52 18.56
N SER A 470 2.99 -3.31 19.47
CA SER A 470 2.75 -4.75 19.20
C SER A 470 1.59 -4.85 18.20
N GLY A 471 1.92 -4.97 16.91
CA GLY A 471 0.95 -4.99 15.82
C GLY A 471 0.13 -6.28 15.78
N SER A 472 -1.02 -6.29 16.44
CA SER A 472 -2.21 -7.01 15.98
C SER A 472 -3.27 -5.98 15.65
N GLY A 473 -2.99 -5.19 14.60
CA GLY A 473 -3.82 -4.07 14.17
C GLY A 473 -4.89 -4.54 13.18
N SER A 474 -5.90 -5.26 13.66
CA SER A 474 -7.19 -5.22 12.98
C SER A 474 -7.78 -3.85 13.29
N GLY A 475 -7.95 -3.00 12.28
CA GLY A 475 -8.59 -1.70 12.41
C GLY A 475 -10.09 -1.85 12.70
N SER A 476 -10.43 -2.31 13.89
CA SER A 476 -11.80 -2.34 14.39
C SER A 476 -12.14 -0.98 14.97
N VAL A 477 -13.07 -0.28 14.32
CA VAL A 477 -13.74 0.87 14.90
C VAL A 477 -14.83 0.32 15.84
N ASP A 478 -14.51 0.12 17.11
CA ASP A 478 -15.51 -0.34 18.08
C ASP A 478 -16.50 0.77 18.43
N GLY A 479 -17.76 0.49 18.14
CA GLY A 479 -18.91 1.25 18.58
C GLY A 479 -19.07 1.18 20.11
N SER A 480 -19.24 2.36 20.70
CA SER A 480 -19.59 2.60 22.10
C SER A 480 -20.70 1.66 22.62
N GLY A 481 -20.34 0.78 23.55
CA GLY A 481 -21.26 0.04 24.42
C GLY A 481 -20.86 0.23 25.88
N THR A 482 -21.60 1.07 26.60
CA THR A 482 -21.48 1.30 28.04
C THR A 482 -21.74 0.02 28.85
N GLY A 483 -20.79 -0.36 29.70
CA GLY A 483 -20.99 -1.40 30.72
C GLY A 483 -19.89 -1.36 31.78
N LYS A 484 -20.12 -0.65 32.88
CA LYS A 484 -19.30 -0.72 34.10
C LYS A 484 -19.31 -2.16 34.63
N ASN A 485 -18.13 -2.70 34.95
CA ASN A 485 -17.91 -3.42 36.21
C ASN A 485 -16.41 -3.59 36.51
N THR A 486 -16.00 -2.96 37.60
CA THR A 486 -14.78 -3.19 38.38
C THR A 486 -14.78 -4.57 39.03
N VAL A 487 -13.69 -5.34 38.93
CA VAL A 487 -13.08 -6.13 40.04
C VAL A 487 -11.57 -6.32 39.78
N ASP A 488 -10.83 -6.28 40.88
CA ASP A 488 -9.39 -6.25 41.10
C ASP A 488 -8.52 -7.37 40.49
N GLY A 489 -7.23 -7.04 40.38
CA GLY A 489 -6.21 -7.79 39.67
C GLY A 489 -5.55 -8.96 40.41
N LYS A 490 -4.85 -9.79 39.63
CA LYS A 490 -3.61 -10.47 40.01
C LYS A 490 -2.90 -11.01 38.76
N ALA A 491 -1.64 -10.65 38.58
CA ALA A 491 -0.77 -11.17 37.52
C ALA A 491 -0.35 -12.63 37.79
N PRO A 492 -0.11 -13.44 36.74
CA PRO A 492 0.72 -14.64 36.86
C PRO A 492 2.03 -14.56 36.06
N VAL A 493 3.05 -15.13 36.69
CA VAL A 493 4.47 -15.32 36.34
C VAL A 493 4.60 -16.55 35.41
N PRO A 494 5.64 -16.67 34.55
CA PRO A 494 5.72 -17.73 33.53
C PRO A 494 6.23 -19.05 34.12
N SER A 495 5.74 -20.18 33.57
CA SER A 495 6.27 -21.52 33.86
C SER A 495 6.64 -22.27 32.59
N SER A 496 7.81 -22.89 32.67
CA SER A 496 8.56 -23.58 31.63
C SER A 496 8.07 -24.99 31.31
N ALA A 497 8.42 -25.43 30.09
CA ALA A 497 8.86 -26.77 29.66
C ALA A 497 8.16 -28.03 30.19
N ILE A 498 7.57 -28.80 29.27
CA ILE A 498 7.48 -30.26 29.40
C ILE A 498 7.91 -30.91 28.06
N THR A 499 9.04 -31.59 28.14
CA THR A 499 9.55 -32.64 27.25
C THR A 499 8.55 -33.78 27.06
N SER A 500 8.45 -34.35 25.86
CA SER A 500 7.95 -35.72 25.67
C SER A 500 8.80 -36.45 24.64
N ALA A 501 9.33 -37.59 25.07
CA ALA A 501 10.25 -38.44 24.37
C ALA A 501 9.53 -39.49 23.51
N LEU A 502 10.23 -39.86 22.43
CA LEU A 502 10.28 -41.15 21.73
C LEU A 502 9.47 -42.32 22.31
N LEU A 503 8.75 -43.01 21.42
CA LEU A 503 8.75 -44.47 21.34
C LEU A 503 8.36 -44.93 19.93
N SER A 504 9.02 -46.01 19.53
CA SER A 504 9.28 -46.47 18.18
C SER A 504 8.48 -47.73 17.80
N THR A 505 8.33 -47.93 16.49
CA THR A 505 8.21 -49.21 15.74
C THR A 505 7.05 -50.17 16.03
N ALA A 506 6.25 -50.44 14.99
CA ALA A 506 6.06 -51.80 14.47
C ALA A 506 5.51 -51.75 13.04
N ALA A 507 6.32 -52.23 12.08
CA ALA A 507 5.89 -52.59 10.74
C ALA A 507 5.49 -54.06 10.73
N VAL A 508 4.37 -54.41 10.09
CA VAL A 508 4.14 -55.75 9.53
C VAL A 508 3.50 -55.57 8.16
N ALA A 509 4.27 -55.94 7.14
CA ALA A 509 3.80 -56.17 5.79
C ALA A 509 3.24 -57.61 5.69
N PHE A 510 2.21 -57.83 4.86
CA PHE A 510 2.17 -58.97 3.93
C PHE A 510 1.12 -58.74 2.81
N SER A 511 1.67 -58.58 1.61
CA SER A 511 1.29 -58.98 0.26
C SER A 511 -0.10 -59.57 -0.07
N ALA A 512 -0.70 -58.95 -1.10
CA ALA A 512 -1.16 -59.52 -2.38
C ALA A 512 -1.99 -60.82 -2.42
N VAL A 513 -3.12 -60.81 -3.14
CA VAL A 513 -3.23 -61.33 -4.53
C VAL A 513 -4.64 -61.07 -5.08
N ALA A 514 -4.66 -60.88 -6.40
CA ALA A 514 -5.73 -60.53 -7.30
C ALA A 514 -6.95 -61.49 -7.38
N ALA A 515 -7.98 -60.96 -8.05
CA ALA A 515 -8.78 -61.57 -9.13
C ALA A 515 -10.28 -61.78 -8.86
N ALA A 516 -11.05 -60.91 -9.53
CA ALA A 516 -12.10 -61.23 -10.51
C ALA A 516 -13.49 -61.74 -10.05
N LEU A 517 -14.48 -61.17 -10.76
CA LEU A 517 -15.84 -61.68 -11.06
C LEU A 517 -16.91 -61.53 -9.98
N LEU A 518 -17.72 -60.46 -10.03
CA LEU A 518 -19.01 -60.39 -10.74
C LEU A 518 -19.60 -58.97 -10.64
#